data_AF-A0A965K3T7-F1
#
_entry.id   AF-A0A965K3T7-F1
#
_cell.length_a   1.000
_cell.length_b   1.000
_cell.length_c   1.000
_cell.angle_alpha   90.00
_cell.angle_beta   90.00
_cell.angle_gamma   90.00
#
_symmetry.space_group_name_H-M   'P 1'
#
loop_
_entity.id
_entity.type
_entity.pdbx_description
1 polymer ?
#
loop_
_entity_poly.entity_id
_entity_poly.type
_entity_poly.pdbx_seq_one_letter_code
_entity_poly.pdbx_strand_id
1 'polypeptide(L)'
;MVLWIIINPNAIHLLENNIDKIDGYWYRLSGNPNAMILLEKNMDKINWYFLSRNPSIFELDYEALEKRCNIYKEELIKKALHPSVMMRYLNHPDLKDKDLEYILDNCF
;
A
#
# COMPACT_ATOMS: atom_id res chain seq x y z
N MET A 1 0.16 -16.13 25.10
CA MET A 1 1.60 -15.89 24.96
C MET A 1 2.02 -15.66 23.50
N VAL A 2 1.62 -16.52 22.55
CA VAL A 2 1.97 -16.40 21.10
C VAL A 2 1.47 -15.09 20.44
N LEU A 3 0.32 -14.57 20.85
CA LEU A 3 -0.25 -13.32 20.32
C LEU A 3 0.67 -12.10 20.46
N TRP A 4 1.45 -11.98 21.54
CA TRP A 4 2.35 -10.84 21.72
C TRP A 4 3.51 -10.87 20.73
N ILE A 5 4.04 -12.06 20.46
CA ILE A 5 5.15 -12.26 19.52
C ILE A 5 4.73 -11.86 18.10
N ILE A 6 3.49 -12.20 17.71
CA ILE A 6 2.95 -11.86 16.39
C ILE A 6 2.81 -10.36 16.20
N ILE A 7 2.54 -9.60 17.26
CA ILE A 7 2.31 -8.15 17.17
C ILE A 7 3.65 -7.38 17.26
N ASN A 8 4.66 -7.95 17.90
CA ASN A 8 5.96 -7.31 18.07
C ASN A 8 6.83 -7.47 16.81
N PRO A 9 7.12 -6.39 16.07
CA PRO A 9 7.97 -6.43 14.87
C PRO A 9 9.34 -7.07 15.14
N ASN A 10 9.91 -6.79 16.30
CA ASN A 10 11.23 -7.28 16.70
C ASN A 10 11.21 -8.77 17.08
N ALA A 11 10.03 -9.37 17.28
CA ALA A 11 9.91 -10.76 17.70
C ALA A 11 9.39 -11.68 16.57
N ILE A 12 8.95 -11.12 15.44
CA ILE A 12 8.42 -11.90 14.30
C ILE A 12 9.46 -12.88 13.75
N HIS A 13 10.75 -12.50 13.74
CA HIS A 13 11.83 -13.36 13.26
C HIS A 13 11.97 -14.65 14.11
N LEU A 14 11.54 -14.65 15.37
CA LEU A 14 11.57 -15.82 16.24
C LEU A 14 10.53 -16.88 15.85
N LEU A 15 9.55 -16.50 15.01
CA LEU A 15 8.50 -17.39 14.51
C LEU A 15 8.96 -18.27 13.36
N GLU A 16 10.06 -17.94 12.67
CA GLU A 16 10.57 -18.70 11.52
C GLU A 16 10.87 -20.17 11.87
N ASN A 17 11.35 -20.42 13.09
CA ASN A 17 11.70 -21.75 13.58
C ASN A 17 10.57 -22.45 14.37
N ASN A 18 9.39 -21.83 14.48
CA ASN A 18 8.27 -22.34 15.29
C ASN A 18 6.94 -22.25 14.50
N ILE A 19 6.98 -22.51 13.19
CA ILE A 19 5.83 -22.46 12.27
C ILE A 19 4.67 -23.34 12.76
N ASP A 20 4.97 -24.51 13.28
CA ASP A 20 4.02 -25.49 13.84
C ASP A 20 3.19 -24.91 14.99
N LYS A 21 3.77 -24.03 15.81
CA LYS A 21 3.10 -23.40 16.96
C LYS A 21 2.19 -22.23 16.56
N ILE A 22 2.28 -21.76 15.32
CA ILE A 22 1.53 -20.60 14.82
C ILE A 22 0.48 -20.93 13.76
N ASP A 23 0.23 -22.20 13.47
CA ASP A 23 -0.70 -22.63 12.41
C ASP A 23 -2.11 -22.02 12.53
N GLY A 24 -2.58 -21.76 13.76
CA GLY A 24 -3.87 -21.10 14.01
C GLY A 24 -3.87 -19.57 13.83
N TYR A 25 -2.75 -18.93 13.53
CA TYR A 25 -2.59 -17.46 13.58
C TYR A 25 -2.21 -16.81 12.24
N TRP A 26 -2.21 -17.58 11.15
CA TRP A 26 -1.88 -17.08 9.81
C TRP A 26 -2.73 -15.90 9.35
N TYR A 27 -3.99 -15.81 9.78
CA TYR A 27 -4.85 -14.65 9.49
C TYR A 27 -4.31 -13.35 10.11
N ARG A 28 -3.71 -13.40 11.31
CA ARG A 28 -3.08 -12.23 11.94
C ARG A 28 -1.75 -11.88 11.31
N LEU A 29 -0.96 -12.90 10.97
CA LEU A 29 0.33 -12.73 10.30
C LEU A 29 0.15 -12.13 8.91
N SER A 30 -0.86 -12.58 8.15
CA SER A 30 -1.16 -12.08 6.80
C SER A 30 -1.42 -10.57 6.80
N GLY A 31 -2.07 -10.05 7.84
CA GLY A 31 -2.30 -8.61 8.01
C GLY A 31 -1.15 -7.85 8.66
N ASN A 32 -0.05 -8.51 9.06
CA ASN A 32 1.05 -7.86 9.73
C ASN A 32 2.11 -7.38 8.72
N PRO A 33 2.38 -6.06 8.63
CA PRO A 33 3.37 -5.50 7.72
C PRO A 33 4.79 -6.07 7.90
N ASN A 34 5.14 -6.46 9.13
CA ASN A 34 6.47 -6.98 9.44
C ASN A 34 6.61 -8.47 9.15
N ALA A 35 5.52 -9.18 8.86
CA ALA A 35 5.52 -10.62 8.62
C ALA A 35 5.75 -10.98 7.14
N MET A 36 6.01 -10.01 6.25
CA MET A 36 6.13 -10.25 4.81
C MET A 36 7.15 -11.34 4.47
N ILE A 37 8.35 -11.31 5.05
CA ILE A 37 9.39 -12.33 4.84
C ILE A 37 8.90 -13.73 5.26
N LEU A 38 8.13 -13.82 6.36
CA LEU A 38 7.57 -15.08 6.83
C LEU A 38 6.48 -15.61 5.89
N LEU A 39 5.63 -14.72 5.36
CA LEU A 39 4.56 -15.04 4.43
C LEU A 39 5.11 -15.48 3.06
N GLU A 40 6.17 -14.84 2.57
CA GLU A 40 6.88 -15.23 1.33
C GLU A 40 7.41 -16.67 1.39
N LYS A 41 7.92 -17.09 2.55
CA LYS A 41 8.40 -18.47 2.78
C LYS A 41 7.27 -19.50 2.93
N ASN A 42 6.02 -19.08 3.19
CA ASN A 42 4.90 -19.95 3.53
C ASN A 42 3.61 -19.53 2.78
N MET A 43 3.72 -19.39 1.45
CA MET A 43 2.63 -18.87 0.63
C MET A 43 1.33 -19.69 0.71
N ASP A 44 1.43 -20.99 0.98
CA ASP A 44 0.28 -21.89 1.14
C ASP A 44 -0.58 -21.58 2.37
N LYS A 45 -0.03 -20.87 3.34
CA LYS A 45 -0.70 -20.50 4.59
C LYS A 45 -1.33 -19.11 4.56
N ILE A 46 -1.08 -18.34 3.51
CA ILE A 46 -1.54 -16.95 3.40
C ILE A 46 -3.07 -16.88 3.44
N ASN A 47 -3.58 -16.04 4.33
CA ASN A 47 -4.97 -15.61 4.27
C ASN A 47 -5.08 -14.36 3.40
N TRP A 48 -5.52 -14.54 2.15
CA TRP A 48 -5.61 -13.49 1.14
C TRP A 48 -6.49 -12.30 1.55
N TYR A 49 -7.56 -12.53 2.30
CA TYR A 49 -8.44 -11.46 2.78
C TYR A 49 -7.73 -10.52 3.76
N PHE A 50 -6.89 -11.06 4.63
CA PHE A 50 -6.09 -10.24 5.55
C PHE A 50 -4.85 -9.67 4.85
N LEU A 51 -4.25 -10.42 3.93
CA LEU A 51 -3.12 -9.96 3.14
C LEU A 51 -3.51 -8.71 2.33
N SER A 52 -4.64 -8.69 1.64
CA SER A 52 -5.08 -7.55 0.81
C SER A 52 -5.28 -6.24 1.59
N ARG A 53 -5.34 -6.32 2.93
CA ARG A 53 -5.45 -5.18 3.84
C ARG A 53 -4.14 -4.81 4.51
N ASN A 54 -3.08 -5.58 4.27
CA ASN A 54 -1.75 -5.31 4.78
C ASN A 54 -1.17 -4.11 4.00
N PRO A 55 -0.70 -3.04 4.67
CA PRO A 55 -0.16 -1.88 3.96
C PRO A 55 1.19 -2.17 3.26
N SER A 56 1.88 -3.25 3.63
CA SER A 56 3.22 -3.57 3.13
C SER A 56 3.26 -4.42 1.87
N ILE A 57 2.12 -4.95 1.40
CA ILE A 57 2.10 -5.74 0.16
C ILE A 57 2.29 -4.90 -1.10
N PHE A 58 1.95 -3.63 -1.05
CA PHE A 58 2.06 -2.73 -2.19
C PHE A 58 3.18 -1.74 -1.93
N GLU A 59 4.40 -2.13 -2.28
CA GLU A 59 5.47 -1.17 -2.49
C GLU A 59 5.32 -0.61 -3.91
N LEU A 60 5.07 0.70 -4.01
CA LEU A 60 4.98 1.38 -5.30
C LEU A 60 6.39 1.65 -5.80
N ASP A 61 6.81 0.87 -6.80
CA ASP A 61 8.00 1.17 -7.58
C ASP A 61 7.68 2.31 -8.57
N TYR A 62 7.92 3.54 -8.12
CA TYR A 62 7.68 4.75 -8.91
C TYR A 62 8.54 4.80 -10.18
N GLU A 63 9.74 4.21 -10.17
CA GLU A 63 10.62 4.19 -11.34
C GLU A 63 10.08 3.25 -12.42
N ALA A 64 9.66 2.05 -12.03
CA ALA A 64 9.02 1.10 -12.95
C ALA A 64 7.68 1.63 -13.48
N LEU A 65 6.89 2.26 -12.60
CA LEU A 65 5.64 2.93 -12.97
C LEU A 65 5.89 4.06 -13.96
N GLU A 66 6.86 4.95 -13.71
CA GLU A 66 7.19 6.03 -14.63
C GLU A 66 7.62 5.48 -15.98
N LYS A 67 8.53 4.50 -16.01
CA LYS A 67 9.01 3.88 -17.25
C LYS A 67 7.86 3.25 -18.05
N ARG A 68 6.92 2.58 -17.39
CA ARG A 68 5.74 1.95 -18.02
C ARG A 68 4.73 3.00 -18.50
N CYS A 69 4.50 4.04 -17.72
CA CYS A 69 3.51 5.08 -18.01
C CYS A 69 4.03 6.15 -18.97
N ASN A 70 5.35 6.24 -19.19
CA ASN A 70 5.96 7.28 -20.01
C ASN A 70 5.35 7.36 -21.42
N ILE A 71 4.99 6.21 -22.00
CA ILE A 71 4.35 6.12 -23.33
C ILE A 71 2.96 6.79 -23.39
N TYR A 72 2.27 6.91 -22.26
CA TYR A 72 0.97 7.57 -22.15
C TYR A 72 1.03 8.88 -21.35
N LYS A 73 2.22 9.32 -20.93
CA LYS A 73 2.40 10.44 -20.00
C LYS A 73 1.65 11.68 -20.47
N GLU A 74 1.80 12.04 -21.74
CA GLU A 74 1.10 13.19 -22.32
C GLU A 74 -0.43 13.02 -22.38
N GLU A 75 -0.91 11.83 -22.75
CA GLU A 75 -2.35 11.55 -22.81
C GLU A 75 -2.98 11.58 -21.41
N LEU A 76 -2.30 11.00 -20.43
CA LEU A 76 -2.71 11.00 -19.03
C LEU A 76 -2.73 12.42 -18.47
N ILE A 77 -1.71 13.24 -18.74
CA ILE A 77 -1.66 14.65 -18.34
C ILE A 77 -2.82 15.42 -18.97
N LYS A 78 -3.08 15.25 -20.28
CA LYS A 78 -4.21 15.91 -20.96
C LYS A 78 -5.57 15.52 -20.36
N LYS A 79 -5.76 14.24 -20.01
CA LYS A 79 -6.98 13.77 -19.34
C LYS A 79 -7.10 14.27 -17.91
N ALA A 80 -6.00 14.29 -17.16
CA ALA A 80 -5.98 14.74 -15.77
C ALA A 80 -6.24 16.26 -15.66
N LEU A 81 -5.65 17.05 -16.56
CA LEU A 81 -5.81 18.50 -16.65
C LEU A 81 -7.07 18.93 -17.43
N HIS A 82 -7.93 17.99 -17.82
CA HIS A 82 -9.19 18.34 -18.48
C HIS A 82 -10.09 19.15 -17.52
N PRO A 83 -10.73 20.25 -17.97
CA PRO A 83 -11.48 21.14 -17.08
C PRO A 83 -12.51 20.45 -16.21
N SER A 84 -13.25 19.45 -16.73
CA SER A 84 -14.24 18.72 -15.92
C SER A 84 -13.63 17.88 -14.82
N VAL A 85 -12.45 17.31 -15.04
CA VAL A 85 -11.72 16.52 -14.05
C VAL A 85 -11.13 17.45 -13.00
N MET A 86 -10.54 18.56 -13.46
CA MET A 86 -9.99 19.59 -12.57
C MET A 86 -11.06 20.17 -11.66
N MET A 87 -12.23 20.52 -12.19
CA MET A 87 -13.36 21.00 -11.40
C MET A 87 -13.84 19.99 -10.37
N ARG A 88 -13.75 18.68 -10.66
CA ARG A 88 -14.08 17.65 -9.67
C ARG A 88 -13.10 17.64 -8.49
N TYR A 89 -11.82 17.86 -8.75
CA TYR A 89 -10.79 17.95 -7.70
C TYR A 89 -10.95 19.23 -6.88
N LEU A 90 -11.14 20.38 -7.53
CA LEU A 90 -11.31 21.68 -6.86
C LEU A 90 -12.54 21.72 -5.94
N ASN A 91 -13.58 20.95 -6.28
CA ASN A 91 -14.80 20.85 -5.49
C ASN A 91 -14.78 19.71 -4.45
N HIS A 92 -13.64 19.03 -4.26
CA HIS A 92 -13.55 17.92 -3.32
C HIS A 92 -13.59 18.44 -1.86
N PRO A 93 -14.42 17.87 -0.97
CA PRO A 93 -14.64 18.39 0.38
C PRO A 93 -13.39 18.36 1.28
N ASP A 94 -12.42 17.49 0.95
CA ASP A 94 -11.15 17.38 1.68
C ASP A 94 -10.04 18.32 1.17
N LEU A 95 -10.29 19.09 0.10
CA LEU A 95 -9.29 20.00 -0.47
C LEU A 95 -9.17 21.24 0.44
N LYS A 96 -7.95 21.54 0.91
CA LYS A 96 -7.69 22.68 1.79
C LYS A 96 -7.32 23.91 0.98
N ASP A 97 -7.57 25.10 1.52
CA ASP A 97 -7.28 26.38 0.85
C ASP A 97 -5.80 26.51 0.39
N LYS A 98 -4.86 25.94 1.14
CA LYS A 98 -3.44 25.91 0.77
C LYS A 98 -3.13 25.03 -0.44
N ASP A 99 -3.91 23.95 -0.61
CA ASP A 99 -3.76 23.05 -1.76
C ASP A 99 -4.32 23.72 -3.02
N LEU A 100 -5.39 24.52 -2.86
CA LEU A 100 -5.97 25.36 -3.92
C LEU A 100 -5.00 26.43 -4.41
N GLU A 101 -4.37 27.19 -3.52
CA GLU A 101 -3.37 28.20 -3.88
C GLU A 101 -2.20 27.58 -4.66
N TYR A 102 -1.63 26.48 -4.16
CA TYR A 102 -0.54 25.79 -4.84
C TYR A 102 -0.92 25.32 -6.25
N ILE A 103 -2.14 24.78 -6.42
CA ILE A 103 -2.64 24.32 -7.71
C ILE A 103 -2.84 25.50 -8.68
N LEU A 104 -3.46 26.59 -8.22
CA LEU A 104 -3.70 27.77 -9.05
C LEU A 104 -2.39 28.43 -9.50
N ASP A 105 -1.37 28.43 -8.64
CA ASP A 105 -0.05 29.04 -8.92
C ASP A 105 0.85 28.19 -9.84
N ASN A 106 0.57 26.89 -9.99
CA ASN A 106 1.45 25.96 -10.73
C ASN A 106 0.77 25.26 -11.92
N CYS A 107 -0.54 25.38 -12.10
CA CYS A 107 -1.27 24.76 -13.22
C CYS A 107 -1.79 25.76 -14.27
N PHE A 108 -1.71 27.07 -14.01
CA PHE A 108 -2.07 28.16 -14.94
C PHE A 108 -0.92 29.16 -15.05
#